data_AF-A0A920SIN9-F1
#
_entry.id   AF-A0A920SIN9-F1
#
_cell.length_a   1.000
_cell.length_b   1.000
_cell.length_c   1.000
_cell.angle_alpha   90.00
_cell.angle_beta   90.00
_cell.angle_gamma   90.00
#
_symmetry.space_group_name_H-M   'P 1'
#
loop_
_entity.id
_entity.type
_entity.pdbx_description
1 polymer ?
#
loop_
_entity_poly.entity_id
_entity_poly.type
_entity_poly.pdbx_seq_one_letter_code
_entity_poly.pdbx_strand_id
1 'polypeptide(L)' 'MVGRLEERRDDTVYTRVIMASWLALPQLSQEDPGLLVSADWLSDHLADPQVVVLHADMQKSRYEAGHIPGARFLE' A
#
# COMPACT_ATOMS: atom_id res chain seq x y z
N MET A 1 17.19 59.91 -33.46
CA MET A 1 16.96 60.42 -32.09
C MET A 1 15.51 60.11 -31.75
N VAL A 2 15.22 58.98 -31.11
CA VAL A 2 15.24 58.74 -29.65
C VAL A 2 14.14 59.49 -28.90
N GLY A 3 13.22 58.70 -28.33
CA GLY A 3 12.40 59.03 -27.17
C GLY A 3 10.91 59.22 -27.49
N ARG A 4 9.96 58.81 -26.65
CA ARG A 4 10.05 58.20 -25.32
C ARG A 4 8.62 57.83 -24.91
N LEU A 5 8.38 56.53 -24.79
CA LEU A 5 7.54 55.85 -23.79
C LEU A 5 6.13 56.42 -23.55
N GLU A 6 5.16 55.79 -24.22
CA GLU A 6 3.78 55.68 -23.75
C GLU A 6 3.77 54.84 -22.47
N GLU A 7 3.55 55.50 -21.34
CA GLU A 7 3.33 54.88 -20.03
C GLU A 7 1.91 55.22 -19.56
N ARG A 8 1.36 54.29 -18.76
CA ARG A 8 0.09 54.29 -18.00
C ARG A 8 -1.00 53.45 -18.66
N ARG A 9 -0.89 52.11 -18.63
CA ARG A 9 -1.47 51.22 -17.59
C ARG A 9 -2.86 51.68 -17.15
N ASP A 10 -3.87 50.85 -17.41
CA ASP A 10 -4.79 50.31 -16.39
C ASP A 10 -5.70 49.19 -16.97
N ASP A 11 -5.11 48.09 -17.47
CA ASP A 11 -5.85 46.84 -17.73
C ASP A 11 -5.66 45.91 -16.55
N THR A 12 -6.38 46.24 -15.49
CA THR A 12 -6.69 45.32 -14.40
C THR A 12 -7.46 44.13 -14.98
N VAL A 13 -7.23 42.93 -14.45
CA VAL A 13 -7.95 41.67 -14.71
C VAL A 13 -7.42 40.83 -15.90
N TYR A 14 -6.39 40.01 -15.68
CA TYR A 14 -6.39 38.55 -16.00
C TYR A 14 -5.02 37.85 -15.81
N THR A 15 -4.22 38.18 -14.79
CA THR A 15 -3.13 37.27 -14.41
C THR A 15 -3.72 36.07 -13.67
N ARG A 16 -4.24 35.13 -14.47
CA ARG A 16 -4.49 33.75 -14.10
C ARG A 16 -3.25 33.22 -13.39
N VAL A 17 -3.42 32.84 -12.13
CA VAL A 17 -2.49 31.96 -11.43
C VAL A 17 -2.31 30.74 -12.33
N ILE A 18 -1.14 30.66 -12.96
CA ILE A 18 -0.69 29.47 -13.67
C ILE A 18 -0.64 28.38 -12.61
N MET A 19 -1.65 27.50 -12.67
CA MET A 19 -1.64 26.09 -12.33
C MET A 19 -0.33 25.64 -11.68
N ALA A 20 -0.32 25.58 -10.35
CA ALA A 20 0.69 24.82 -9.63
C ALA A 20 0.55 23.35 -10.05
N SER A 21 1.41 22.98 -10.99
CA SER A 21 2.15 21.73 -10.99
C SER A 21 1.34 20.48 -10.67
N TRP A 22 0.92 19.83 -11.76
CA TRP A 22 0.78 18.39 -11.91
C TRP A 22 2.08 17.65 -11.59
N LEU A 23 2.59 17.76 -10.36
CA LEU A 23 3.46 16.74 -9.81
C LEU A 23 2.52 15.70 -9.20
N ALA A 24 2.01 14.82 -10.06
CA ALA A 24 1.62 13.50 -9.59
C ALA A 24 2.90 12.88 -9.03
N LEU A 25 3.13 13.06 -7.73
CA LEU A 25 4.06 12.20 -7.00
C LEU A 25 3.60 10.78 -7.34
N PRO A 26 4.51 9.85 -7.71
CA PRO A 26 4.11 8.46 -7.73
C PRO A 26 3.48 8.21 -6.36
N GLN A 27 2.20 7.85 -6.35
CA GLN A 27 1.63 7.25 -5.17
C GLN A 27 2.52 6.05 -4.94
N LEU A 28 3.39 6.12 -3.92
CA LEU A 28 4.02 4.94 -3.41
C LEU A 28 2.84 4.08 -3.01
N SER A 29 2.52 3.09 -3.85
CA SER A 29 1.60 2.04 -3.48
C SER A 29 2.12 1.56 -2.14
N GLN A 30 1.36 1.81 -1.07
CA GLN A 30 1.58 1.09 0.16
C GLN A 30 1.25 -0.35 -0.22
N GLU A 31 2.26 -1.10 -0.63
CA GLU A 31 2.16 -2.55 -0.69
C GLU A 31 1.83 -2.95 0.75
N ASP A 32 0.56 -3.24 0.99
CA ASP A 32 0.16 -3.95 2.19
C ASP A 32 1.02 -5.21 2.21
N PRO A 33 1.90 -5.40 3.21
CA PRO A 33 2.77 -6.56 3.28
C PRO A 33 1.86 -7.77 3.47
N GLY A 34 1.35 -8.31 2.36
CA GLY A 34 0.09 -9.01 2.30
C GLY A 34 -0.10 -9.93 3.50
N LEU A 35 -1.03 -9.56 4.38
CA LEU A 35 -1.32 -10.32 5.61
C LEU A 35 -1.92 -11.71 5.33
N LEU A 36 -2.27 -11.97 4.07
CA LEU A 36 -2.91 -13.18 3.61
C LEU A 36 -2.03 -13.87 2.57
N VAL A 37 -2.04 -15.19 2.62
CA VAL A 37 -1.41 -16.08 1.65
C VAL A 37 -2.43 -17.03 1.07
N SER A 38 -2.16 -17.58 -0.12
CA SER A 38 -2.99 -18.64 -0.69
C SER A 38 -2.70 -19.99 -0.02
N ALA A 39 -3.64 -20.93 -0.15
CA ALA A 39 -3.44 -22.31 0.31
C ALA A 39 -2.31 -23.02 -0.46
N ASP A 40 -2.14 -22.73 -1.75
CA ASP A 40 -1.05 -23.28 -2.56
C ASP A 40 0.31 -22.79 -2.05
N TRP A 41 0.45 -21.48 -1.79
CA TRP A 41 1.67 -20.93 -1.23
C TRP A 41 2.00 -21.59 0.11
N LEU A 42 1.01 -21.73 1.01
CA LEU A 42 1.24 -22.37 2.29
C LEU A 42 1.69 -23.83 2.12
N SER A 43 1.08 -24.56 1.20
CA SER A 43 1.42 -25.96 0.90
C SER A 43 2.87 -26.10 0.43
N ASP A 44 3.33 -25.18 -0.42
CA ASP A 44 4.72 -25.14 -0.93
C ASP A 44 5.75 -24.77 0.16
N HIS A 45 5.32 -24.12 1.25
CA HIS A 45 6.21 -23.61 2.30
C HIS A 45 6.11 -24.37 3.63
N LEU A 46 5.38 -25.50 3.71
CA LEU A 46 5.22 -26.26 4.96
C LEU A 46 6.54 -26.78 5.57
N ALA A 47 7.58 -26.94 4.75
CA ALA A 47 8.90 -27.39 5.19
C ALA A 47 9.88 -26.23 5.51
N ASP A 48 9.48 -24.97 5.30
CA ASP A 48 10.33 -23.82 5.56
C ASP A 48 10.49 -23.61 7.08
N PRO A 49 11.72 -23.69 7.64
CA PRO A 49 11.93 -23.50 9.07
C PRO A 49 11.64 -22.07 9.56
N GLN A 50 11.45 -21.10 8.67
CA GLN A 50 11.05 -19.73 9.00
C GLN A 50 9.52 -19.56 9.03
N VAL A 51 8.74 -20.57 8.63
CA VAL A 51 7.27 -20.54 8.63
C VAL A 51 6.74 -21.35 9.82
N VAL A 52 5.91 -20.72 10.64
CA VAL A 52 5.19 -21.38 11.74
C VAL A 52 3.70 -21.24 11.52
N VAL A 53 3.00 -22.36 11.44
CA VAL A 53 1.54 -22.40 11.27
C VAL A 53 0.88 -22.53 12.64
N LEU A 54 -0.06 -21.63 12.94
CA LEU A 54 -0.83 -21.66 14.20
C LEU A 54 -2.30 -21.95 13.90
N HIS A 55 -2.86 -22.94 14.57
CA HIS A 55 -4.29 -23.21 14.58
C HIS A 55 -4.89 -22.49 15.80
N ALA A 56 -5.49 -21.33 15.55
CA ALA A 56 -6.17 -20.54 16.57
C ALA A 56 -7.67 -20.90 16.59
N ASP A 57 -8.09 -21.68 17.57
CA ASP A 57 -9.48 -22.05 17.81
C ASP A 57 -9.75 -22.05 19.33
N MET A 58 -10.99 -21.83 19.73
CA MET A 58 -11.40 -21.85 21.14
C MET A 58 -11.45 -23.28 21.71
N GLN A 59 -11.48 -24.30 20.85
CA GLN A 59 -11.65 -25.70 21.26
C GLN A 59 -10.52 -26.58 20.71
N LYS A 60 -9.68 -27.07 21.62
CA LYS A 60 -8.59 -28.01 21.29
C LYS A 60 -9.05 -29.28 20.55
N SER A 61 -10.28 -29.73 20.82
CA SER A 61 -10.86 -30.89 20.13
C SER A 61 -10.97 -30.71 18.61
N ARG A 62 -11.09 -29.47 18.11
CA ARG A 62 -11.09 -29.16 16.67
C ARG A 62 -9.73 -29.42 16.04
N TYR A 63 -8.66 -28.99 16.72
CA TYR A 63 -7.30 -29.27 16.31
C TYR A 63 -7.04 -30.78 16.28
N GLU A 64 -7.42 -31.50 17.33
CA GLU A 64 -7.22 -32.95 17.44
C GLU A 64 -8.03 -33.76 16.39
N ALA A 65 -9.21 -33.27 15.99
CA ALA A 65 -10.01 -33.88 14.94
C ALA A 65 -9.37 -33.79 13.54
N GLY A 66 -8.53 -32.78 13.32
CA GLY A 66 -7.77 -32.60 12.08
C GLY A 66 -7.15 -31.20 11.97
N HIS A 67 -5.89 -31.14 11.55
CA HIS A 67 -5.14 -29.90 11.36
C HIS A 67 -4.09 -30.03 10.25
N ILE A 68 -3.56 -28.89 9.82
CA ILE A 68 -2.46 -28.81 8.86
C ILE A 68 -1.21 -29.44 9.49
N PRO A 69 -0.49 -30.35 8.80
CA PRO A 69 0.74 -30.95 9.33
C PRO A 69 1.76 -29.89 9.76
N GLY A 70 2.37 -30.09 10.94
CA GLY A 70 3.35 -29.16 11.51
C GLY A 70 2.76 -27.91 12.17
N ALA A 71 1.46 -27.66 12.04
CA ALA A 71 0.79 -26.59 12.77
C ALA A 71 0.86 -26.83 14.28
N ARG A 72 0.73 -25.75 15.07
CA ARG A 72 0.66 -25.80 16.52
C ARG A 72 -0.68 -25.23 16.99
N PHE A 73 -1.27 -25.84 18.00
CA PHE A 73 -2.44 -25.27 18.66
C PHE A 73 -2.03 -24.06 19.50
N LEU A 74 -2.83 -22.99 19.41
CA LEU A 74 -2.69 -21.79 20.24
C LEU A 74 -3.82 -21.78 21.26
N GLU A 75 -3.47 -21.83 22.55
CA GLU A 75 -4.42 -21.74 23.69
C GLU A 75 -4.86 -20.31 24.00
#